data_AF-A0A835JPW2-F1
#
_entry.id   AF-A0A835JPW2-F1
#
_cell.length_a   1.000
_cell.length_b   1.000
_cell.length_c   1.000
_cell.angle_alpha   90.00
_cell.angle_beta   90.00
_cell.angle_gamma   90.00
#
_symmetry.space_group_name_H-M   'P 1'
#
loop_
_entity.id
_entity.type
_entity.pdbx_description
1 polymer ?
#
loop_
_entity_poly.entity_id
_entity_poly.type
_entity_poly.pdbx_seq_one_letter_code
_entity_poly.pdbx_strand_id
1 'polypeptide(L)'
;MVTFARFFPRMKARYDYGLLIFILTFCLISVSGYRVDEVLDMVYSRISTIVIGGLTAVFVCVGICPVLAGDDLNKLAAANIEKLGVFLEGLGVEIFRLCGEGESKKASLQGFESIIDTITKEESLANFARWEPGHGPFRIRLPWKQYLKIGSLTRECACRIESLNGYLSFGIQTPPEIGGRIQELSTKMSTESGKALKELAFAIKTMTAPSSAGLYIIKSKNATENIKSLFNSTLSKDTLLQEIVPATTVISLLVDVVSCTVKIAESVYVLASLARFKSEEHQLETPKSPDEEAARQGESIISISHQVITVE
;
A
#
# COMPACT_ATOMS: atom_id res chain seq x y z
N MET A 1 -7.09 -6.56 -41.51
CA MET A 1 -6.64 -7.39 -40.35
C MET A 1 -6.84 -6.68 -39.00
N VAL A 2 -6.36 -5.43 -38.84
CA VAL A 2 -6.49 -4.66 -37.57
C VAL A 2 -7.95 -4.30 -37.22
N THR A 3 -8.79 -4.00 -38.21
CA THR A 3 -10.24 -3.80 -38.01
C THR A 3 -10.94 -5.06 -37.48
N PHE A 4 -10.46 -6.25 -37.85
CA PHE A 4 -10.94 -7.53 -37.34
C PHE A 4 -10.45 -7.80 -35.91
N ALA A 5 -9.22 -7.39 -35.57
CA ALA A 5 -8.70 -7.44 -34.21
C ALA A 5 -9.49 -6.55 -33.23
N ARG A 6 -10.16 -5.49 -33.72
CA ARG A 6 -11.06 -4.62 -32.94
C ARG A 6 -12.33 -5.33 -32.46
N PHE A 7 -12.71 -6.46 -33.07
CA PHE A 7 -13.85 -7.28 -32.62
C PHE A 7 -13.48 -8.27 -31.51
N PHE A 8 -12.19 -8.47 -31.22
CA PHE A 8 -11.78 -9.23 -30.05
C PHE A 8 -11.96 -8.39 -28.77
N PRO A 9 -12.82 -8.80 -27.82
CA PRO A 9 -13.15 -8.00 -26.62
C PRO A 9 -11.92 -7.61 -25.80
N ARG A 10 -10.90 -8.48 -25.77
CA ARG A 10 -9.64 -8.26 -25.06
C ARG A 10 -8.74 -7.19 -25.69
N MET A 11 -8.76 -7.06 -27.01
CA MET A 11 -7.96 -6.06 -27.73
C MET A 11 -8.65 -4.69 -27.71
N LYS A 12 -9.97 -4.67 -27.86
CA LYS A 12 -10.80 -3.47 -27.78
C LYS A 12 -10.71 -2.78 -26.41
N ALA A 13 -10.85 -3.53 -25.32
CA ALA A 13 -10.82 -2.93 -23.97
C ALA A 13 -9.47 -2.32 -23.58
N ARG A 14 -8.37 -2.69 -24.25
CA ARG A 14 -7.00 -2.29 -23.86
C ARG A 14 -6.33 -1.31 -24.84
N TYR A 15 -6.73 -1.32 -26.11
CA TYR A 15 -6.02 -0.59 -27.17
C TYR A 15 -6.93 0.14 -28.15
N ASP A 16 -8.22 0.37 -27.82
CA ASP A 16 -9.19 0.92 -28.81
C ASP A 16 -8.72 2.25 -29.41
N TYR A 17 -8.19 3.16 -28.58
CA TYR A 17 -7.67 4.45 -29.04
C TYR A 17 -6.45 4.30 -29.95
N GLY A 18 -5.49 3.46 -29.58
CA GLY A 18 -4.28 3.22 -30.39
C GLY A 18 -4.59 2.51 -31.71
N LEU A 19 -5.49 1.53 -31.69
CA LEU A 19 -5.99 0.83 -32.88
C LEU A 19 -6.80 1.77 -33.78
N LEU A 20 -7.60 2.68 -33.20
CA LEU A 20 -8.38 3.66 -33.96
C LEU A 20 -7.49 4.69 -34.65
N ILE A 21 -6.48 5.21 -33.94
CA ILE A 21 -5.46 6.08 -34.53
C ILE A 21 -4.71 5.34 -35.65
N PHE A 22 -4.26 4.11 -35.40
CA PHE A 22 -3.56 3.30 -36.41
C PHE A 22 -4.43 3.02 -37.65
N ILE A 23 -5.70 2.63 -37.46
CA ILE A 23 -6.64 2.38 -38.56
C ILE A 23 -6.92 3.68 -39.32
N LEU A 24 -7.15 4.80 -38.63
CA LEU A 24 -7.41 6.10 -39.25
C LEU A 24 -6.21 6.56 -40.08
N THR A 25 -5.00 6.44 -39.54
CA THR A 25 -3.76 6.73 -40.25
C THR A 25 -3.57 5.79 -41.45
N PHE A 26 -3.79 4.49 -41.30
CA PHE A 26 -3.72 3.52 -42.39
C PHE A 26 -4.74 3.80 -43.50
N CYS A 27 -5.97 4.17 -43.14
CA CYS A 27 -7.02 4.55 -44.10
C CYS A 27 -6.66 5.85 -44.82
N LEU A 28 -6.15 6.86 -44.12
CA LEU A 28 -5.67 8.12 -44.74
C LEU A 28 -4.51 7.86 -45.71
N ILE A 29 -3.58 6.96 -45.36
CA ILE A 29 -2.48 6.54 -46.23
C ILE A 29 -3.01 5.78 -47.45
N SER A 30 -3.93 4.83 -47.26
CA SER A 30 -4.48 3.99 -48.33
C SER A 30 -5.32 4.80 -49.32
N VAL A 31 -6.08 5.79 -48.84
CA VAL A 31 -6.86 6.71 -49.69
C VAL A 31 -5.95 7.71 -50.41
N SER A 32 -4.85 8.14 -49.80
CA SER A 32 -3.88 9.05 -50.43
C SER A 32 -2.99 8.35 -51.47
N GLY A 33 -2.81 7.02 -51.38
CA GLY A 33 -1.99 6.20 -52.28
C GLY A 33 -2.64 5.81 -53.61
N TYR A 34 -3.87 6.23 -53.90
CA TYR A 34 -4.60 5.87 -55.13
C TYR A 34 -4.19 6.70 -56.37
N ARG A 35 -3.14 7.53 -56.31
CA ARG A 35 -2.69 8.33 -57.47
C ARG A 35 -1.16 8.27 -57.65
N VAL A 36 -0.70 7.44 -58.61
CA VAL A 36 0.57 7.48 -59.38
C VAL A 36 1.91 7.44 -58.60
N ASP A 37 2.90 6.73 -59.17
CA ASP A 37 4.23 6.37 -58.62
C ASP A 37 5.06 7.51 -57.98
N GLU A 38 4.77 8.78 -58.27
CA GLU A 38 5.42 9.95 -57.64
C GLU A 38 4.95 10.21 -56.19
N VAL A 39 3.85 9.56 -55.77
CA VAL A 39 3.24 9.75 -54.44
C VAL A 39 3.86 8.84 -53.38
N LEU A 40 4.54 7.75 -53.76
CA LEU A 40 5.16 6.82 -52.81
C LEU A 40 6.27 7.47 -51.97
N ASP A 41 7.15 8.26 -52.59
CA ASP A 41 8.23 8.98 -51.88
C ASP A 41 7.67 10.07 -50.96
N MET A 42 6.63 10.79 -51.42
CA MET A 42 5.97 11.82 -50.62
C MET A 42 5.25 11.21 -49.41
N VAL A 43 4.60 10.06 -49.58
CA VAL A 43 3.93 9.31 -48.52
C VAL A 43 4.94 8.75 -47.53
N TYR A 44 6.06 8.22 -48.00
CA TYR A 44 7.13 7.72 -47.13
C TYR A 44 7.71 8.83 -46.25
N SER A 45 7.93 10.03 -46.80
CA SER A 45 8.38 11.20 -46.05
C SER A 45 7.38 11.63 -44.95
N ARG A 46 6.08 11.65 -45.27
CA ARG A 46 5.04 12.01 -44.28
C ARG A 46 4.90 10.96 -43.18
N ILE A 47 4.89 9.68 -43.53
CA ILE A 47 4.78 8.59 -42.55
C ILE A 47 6.03 8.52 -41.67
N SER A 48 7.23 8.61 -42.26
CA SER A 48 8.48 8.58 -41.50
C SER A 48 8.56 9.75 -40.52
N THR A 49 8.15 10.96 -40.92
CA THR A 49 8.11 12.12 -40.00
C THR A 49 7.13 11.90 -38.85
N ILE A 50 5.95 11.31 -39.10
CA ILE A 50 4.99 10.96 -38.05
C ILE A 50 5.55 9.88 -37.11
N VAL A 51 6.18 8.85 -37.67
CA VAL A 51 6.80 7.76 -36.89
C VAL A 51 7.97 8.29 -36.06
N ILE A 52 8.86 9.10 -36.64
CA ILE A 52 9.98 9.73 -35.94
C ILE A 52 9.46 10.68 -34.85
N GLY A 53 8.45 11.49 -35.14
CA GLY A 53 7.80 12.36 -34.15
C GLY A 53 7.18 11.57 -33.00
N GLY A 54 6.49 10.46 -33.30
CA GLY A 54 5.94 9.54 -32.31
C GLY A 54 7.01 8.85 -31.47
N LEU A 55 8.07 8.33 -32.09
CA LEU A 55 9.20 7.71 -31.41
C LEU A 55 9.95 8.72 -30.53
N THR A 56 10.16 9.94 -31.02
CA THR A 56 10.82 11.02 -30.27
C THR A 56 9.96 11.43 -29.08
N ALA A 57 8.64 11.56 -29.26
CA ALA A 57 7.72 11.87 -28.16
C ALA A 57 7.73 10.76 -27.10
N VAL A 58 7.66 9.48 -27.50
CA VAL A 58 7.78 8.34 -26.57
C VAL A 58 9.13 8.34 -25.88
N PHE A 59 10.22 8.58 -26.60
CA PHE A 59 11.57 8.63 -26.06
C PHE A 59 11.72 9.76 -25.03
N VAL A 60 11.17 10.94 -25.32
CA VAL A 60 11.16 12.07 -24.38
C VAL A 60 10.34 11.75 -23.13
N CYS A 61 9.15 11.16 -23.29
CA CYS A 61 8.27 10.78 -22.17
C CYS A 61 8.87 9.68 -21.27
N VAL A 62 9.64 8.75 -21.83
CA VAL A 62 10.27 7.64 -21.07
C VAL A 62 11.65 8.03 -20.56
N GLY A 63 12.42 8.83 -21.30
CA GLY A 63 13.83 9.09 -21.05
C GLY A 63 14.16 10.36 -20.24
N ILE A 64 13.36 11.42 -20.36
CA ILE A 64 13.69 12.71 -19.73
C ILE A 64 13.01 12.86 -18.36
N CYS A 65 11.73 12.50 -18.25
CA CYS A 65 10.96 12.55 -17.00
C CYS A 65 9.94 11.39 -16.97
N PRO A 66 10.35 10.16 -16.62
CA PRO A 66 9.41 9.06 -16.50
C PRO A 66 8.44 9.34 -15.36
N VAL A 67 7.17 9.56 -15.69
CA VAL A 67 6.06 9.54 -14.71
C VAL A 67 5.70 8.07 -14.48
N LEU A 68 6.06 7.55 -13.31
CA LEU A 68 5.92 6.14 -12.96
C LEU A 68 4.68 5.93 -12.07
N ALA A 69 3.65 5.33 -12.65
CA ALA A 69 2.42 4.95 -11.98
C ALA A 69 2.63 3.88 -10.90
N GLY A 70 3.69 3.05 -11.00
CA GLY A 70 4.04 2.06 -9.98
C GLY A 70 4.36 2.70 -8.62
N ASP A 71 5.16 3.77 -8.62
CA ASP A 71 5.49 4.56 -7.44
C ASP A 71 4.25 5.19 -6.80
N ASP A 72 3.39 5.77 -7.62
CA ASP A 72 2.14 6.40 -7.17
C ASP A 72 1.17 5.38 -6.59
N LEU A 73 1.06 4.19 -7.19
CA LEU A 73 0.25 3.09 -6.66
C LEU A 73 0.79 2.62 -5.30
N ASN A 74 2.12 2.51 -5.17
CA ASN A 74 2.75 2.09 -3.92
C ASN A 74 2.47 3.10 -2.79
N LYS A 75 2.67 4.39 -3.06
CA LYS A 75 2.39 5.48 -2.12
C LYS A 75 0.91 5.55 -1.77
N LEU A 76 0.01 5.36 -2.74
CA LEU A 76 -1.43 5.37 -2.52
C LEU A 76 -1.86 4.20 -1.63
N ALA A 77 -1.38 2.98 -1.91
CA ALA A 77 -1.69 1.80 -1.11
C ALA A 77 -1.21 1.96 0.34
N ALA A 78 0.03 2.44 0.53
CA ALA A 78 0.57 2.73 1.85
C ALA A 78 -0.27 3.81 2.58
N ALA A 79 -0.56 4.93 1.93
CA ALA A 79 -1.31 6.03 2.53
C ALA A 79 -2.73 5.59 2.95
N ASN A 80 -3.41 4.77 2.15
CA ASN A 80 -4.75 4.28 2.48
C ASN A 80 -4.72 3.37 3.71
N ILE A 81 -3.74 2.46 3.82
CA ILE A 81 -3.58 1.61 5.00
C ILE A 81 -3.19 2.43 6.24
N GLU A 82 -2.29 3.40 6.08
CA GLU A 82 -1.84 4.29 7.15
C GLU A 82 -3.00 5.09 7.74
N LYS A 83 -3.89 5.64 6.89
CA LYS A 83 -5.10 6.34 7.32
C LYS A 83 -5.97 5.48 8.24
N LEU A 84 -6.20 4.20 7.88
CA LEU A 84 -6.94 3.26 8.74
C LEU A 84 -6.21 3.05 10.08
N GLY A 85 -4.89 2.88 10.03
CA GLY A 85 -4.09 2.64 11.22
C GLY A 85 -4.11 3.83 12.20
N VAL A 86 -3.95 5.05 11.69
CA VAL A 86 -4.06 6.29 12.47
C VAL A 86 -5.46 6.41 13.09
N PHE A 87 -6.51 6.12 12.34
CA PHE A 87 -7.86 6.16 12.86
C PHE A 87 -8.07 5.15 14.00
N LEU A 88 -7.64 3.90 13.84
CA LEU A 88 -7.82 2.87 14.88
C LEU A 88 -7.00 3.11 16.15
N GLU A 89 -5.81 3.69 16.04
CA GLU A 89 -5.06 4.15 17.22
C GLU A 89 -5.79 5.29 17.94
N GLY A 90 -6.31 6.27 17.20
CA GLY A 90 -7.10 7.38 17.75
C GLY A 90 -8.40 6.90 18.42
N LEU A 91 -9.10 5.96 17.77
CA LEU A 91 -10.31 5.34 18.29
C LEU A 91 -10.06 4.64 19.62
N GLY A 92 -8.93 3.96 19.78
CA GLY A 92 -8.59 3.30 21.03
C GLY A 92 -8.52 4.25 22.23
N VAL A 93 -8.02 5.47 22.01
CA VAL A 93 -7.95 6.53 23.02
C VAL A 93 -9.34 7.16 23.24
N GLU A 94 -10.12 7.34 22.18
CA GLU A 94 -11.44 7.98 22.26
C GLU A 94 -12.52 7.07 22.84
N ILE A 95 -12.40 5.74 22.69
CA ILE A 95 -13.21 4.74 23.40
C ILE A 95 -13.13 4.96 24.92
N PHE A 96 -11.99 5.45 25.44
CA PHE A 96 -11.82 5.78 26.88
C PHE A 96 -12.53 7.08 27.30
N ARG A 97 -12.76 8.00 26.37
CA ARG A 97 -13.26 9.37 26.61
C ARG A 97 -14.72 9.55 26.19
N LEU A 98 -15.58 8.57 26.49
CA LEU A 98 -17.03 8.64 26.24
C LEU A 98 -17.70 9.73 27.11
N CYS A 99 -17.45 11.01 26.80
CA CYS A 99 -18.31 12.18 26.98
C CYS A 99 -17.58 13.42 26.43
N GLY A 100 -17.92 13.90 25.22
CA GLY A 100 -17.57 15.27 24.81
C GLY A 100 -17.13 15.48 23.36
N GLU A 101 -18.05 16.10 22.62
CA GLU A 101 -17.82 17.11 21.57
C GLU A 101 -17.73 16.67 20.09
N GLY A 102 -18.58 17.31 19.29
CA GLY A 102 -19.09 16.85 17.99
C GLY A 102 -18.28 17.27 16.76
N GLU A 103 -17.03 17.69 16.89
CA GLU A 103 -16.23 18.19 15.76
C GLU A 103 -15.39 17.11 15.06
N SER A 104 -15.07 16.00 15.74
CA SER A 104 -14.30 14.85 15.19
C SER A 104 -15.04 14.09 14.07
N LYS A 105 -16.37 14.22 14.02
CA LYS A 105 -17.28 13.41 13.19
C LYS A 105 -17.11 13.61 11.69
N LYS A 106 -16.84 14.85 11.25
CA LYS A 106 -16.81 15.20 9.82
C LYS A 106 -15.47 14.87 9.16
N ALA A 107 -14.37 15.05 9.88
CA ALA A 107 -13.02 14.75 9.39
C ALA A 107 -12.78 13.24 9.24
N SER A 108 -13.33 12.42 10.16
CA SER A 108 -13.24 10.95 10.10
C SER A 108 -13.97 10.36 8.88
N LEU A 109 -15.23 10.77 8.64
CA LEU A 109 -16.02 10.28 7.50
C LEU A 109 -15.40 10.67 6.15
N GLN A 110 -14.94 11.92 6.02
CA GLN A 110 -14.27 12.39 4.81
C GLN A 110 -12.97 11.63 4.52
N GLY A 111 -12.29 11.16 5.57
CA GLY A 111 -11.10 10.31 5.46
C GLY A 111 -11.37 8.97 4.78
N PHE A 112 -12.50 8.31 5.09
CA PHE A 112 -12.84 7.00 4.53
C PHE A 112 -13.45 7.07 3.14
N GLU A 113 -14.27 8.09 2.84
CA GLU A 113 -14.78 8.34 1.49
C GLU A 113 -13.62 8.47 0.49
N SER A 114 -12.55 9.19 0.91
CA SER A 114 -11.33 9.33 0.11
C SER A 114 -10.59 8.01 -0.16
N ILE A 115 -10.83 6.95 0.63
CA ILE A 115 -10.28 5.61 0.43
C ILE A 115 -11.21 4.78 -0.46
N ILE A 116 -12.52 4.90 -0.28
CA ILE A 116 -13.53 4.18 -1.07
C ILE A 116 -13.45 4.60 -2.55
N ASP A 117 -13.25 5.89 -2.82
CA ASP A 117 -13.18 6.44 -4.19
C ASP A 117 -11.90 6.10 -4.96
N THR A 118 -10.95 5.39 -4.33
CA THR A 118 -9.65 5.10 -4.95
C THR A 118 -9.68 3.96 -5.96
N ILE A 119 -10.77 3.20 -6.08
CA ILE A 119 -10.85 2.00 -6.92
C ILE A 119 -10.44 2.26 -8.38
N THR A 120 -10.99 3.28 -9.02
CA THR A 120 -10.70 3.62 -10.43
C THR A 120 -9.26 4.13 -10.59
N LYS A 121 -8.77 4.86 -9.59
CA LYS A 121 -7.38 5.36 -9.56
C LYS A 121 -6.39 4.21 -9.39
N GLU A 122 -6.65 3.26 -8.50
CA GLU A 122 -5.81 2.07 -8.31
C GLU A 122 -5.78 1.19 -9.56
N GLU A 123 -6.94 0.95 -10.19
CA GLU A 123 -7.03 0.15 -11.41
C GLU A 123 -6.31 0.80 -12.58
N SER A 124 -6.44 2.12 -12.76
CA SER A 124 -5.72 2.84 -13.80
C SER A 124 -4.21 2.80 -13.56
N LEU A 125 -3.75 3.12 -12.34
CA LEU A 125 -2.33 3.07 -11.98
C LEU A 125 -1.74 1.65 -12.15
N ALA A 126 -2.44 0.61 -11.71
CA ALA A 126 -1.98 -0.77 -11.87
C ALA A 126 -1.91 -1.21 -13.34
N ASN A 127 -2.80 -0.68 -14.20
CA ASN A 127 -2.75 -0.94 -15.64
C ASN A 127 -1.56 -0.24 -16.30
N PHE A 128 -1.22 0.99 -15.89
CA PHE A 128 -0.03 1.71 -16.38
C PHE A 128 1.26 1.06 -15.88
N ALA A 129 1.34 0.75 -14.58
CA ALA A 129 2.51 0.15 -13.94
C ALA A 129 2.91 -1.21 -14.54
N ARG A 130 1.97 -1.93 -15.16
CA ARG A 130 2.26 -3.19 -15.86
C ARG A 130 3.19 -3.02 -17.07
N TRP A 131 3.21 -1.84 -17.68
CA TRP A 131 4.02 -1.54 -18.87
C TRP A 131 5.35 -0.87 -18.55
N GLU A 132 5.61 -0.59 -17.27
CA GLU A 132 6.81 0.12 -16.87
C GLU A 132 8.05 -0.77 -16.99
N PRO A 133 9.17 -0.22 -17.51
CA PRO A 133 10.45 -0.86 -17.32
C PRO A 133 10.77 -0.93 -15.82
N GLY A 134 11.59 -1.89 -15.41
CA GLY A 134 12.05 -1.97 -14.02
C GLY A 134 12.82 -0.71 -13.66
N HIS A 135 12.52 -0.12 -12.50
CA HIS A 135 13.09 1.14 -12.04
C HIS A 135 13.18 1.14 -10.51
N GLY A 136 14.23 1.74 -9.95
CA GLY A 136 14.42 1.87 -8.50
C GLY A 136 14.25 0.52 -7.76
N PRO A 137 13.41 0.46 -6.70
CA PRO A 137 13.12 -0.79 -6.00
C PRO A 137 12.13 -1.70 -6.74
N PHE A 138 11.47 -1.19 -7.79
CA PHE A 138 10.48 -1.91 -8.57
C PHE A 138 11.15 -2.72 -9.70
N ARG A 139 11.19 -4.04 -9.51
CA ARG A 139 11.72 -4.96 -10.53
C ARG A 139 10.75 -5.12 -11.70
N ILE A 140 11.29 -5.54 -12.85
CA ILE A 140 10.50 -5.95 -14.01
C ILE A 140 9.54 -7.07 -13.57
N ARG A 141 8.23 -6.91 -13.85
CA ARG A 141 7.13 -7.82 -13.47
C ARG A 141 6.82 -7.89 -11.97
N LEU A 142 6.59 -6.74 -11.35
CA LEU A 142 5.99 -6.70 -10.02
C LEU A 142 4.56 -7.29 -9.99
N PRO A 143 4.09 -7.81 -8.84
CA PRO A 143 2.77 -8.41 -8.72
C PRO A 143 1.69 -7.33 -8.50
N TRP A 144 1.45 -6.47 -9.50
CA TRP A 144 0.47 -5.37 -9.42
C TRP A 144 -0.95 -5.81 -9.04
N LYS A 145 -1.33 -7.05 -9.38
CA LYS A 145 -2.61 -7.64 -8.94
C LYS A 145 -2.73 -7.74 -7.41
N GLN A 146 -1.61 -7.92 -6.73
CA GLN A 146 -1.57 -7.99 -5.27
C GLN A 146 -1.86 -6.63 -4.64
N TYR A 147 -1.41 -5.53 -5.24
CA TYR A 147 -1.79 -4.17 -4.82
C TYR A 147 -3.30 -3.96 -4.93
N LEU A 148 -3.93 -4.39 -6.03
CA LEU A 148 -5.39 -4.30 -6.18
C LEU A 148 -6.14 -5.13 -5.13
N LYS A 149 -5.63 -6.33 -4.80
CA LYS A 149 -6.18 -7.15 -3.73
C LYS A 149 -6.08 -6.45 -2.37
N ILE A 150 -4.92 -5.85 -2.07
CA ILE A 150 -4.72 -5.06 -0.85
C ILE A 150 -5.70 -3.89 -0.82
N GLY A 151 -5.80 -3.09 -1.89
CA GLY A 151 -6.74 -1.97 -1.97
C GLY A 151 -8.20 -2.39 -1.74
N SER A 152 -8.62 -3.53 -2.30
CA SER A 152 -9.96 -4.09 -2.05
C SER A 152 -10.19 -4.40 -0.56
N LEU A 153 -9.22 -5.03 0.11
CA LEU A 153 -9.31 -5.35 1.53
C LEU A 153 -9.26 -4.09 2.41
N THR A 154 -8.47 -3.10 2.01
CA THR A 154 -8.39 -1.79 2.69
C THR A 154 -9.73 -1.06 2.62
N ARG A 155 -10.42 -1.08 1.46
CA ARG A 155 -11.78 -0.54 1.34
C ARG A 155 -12.80 -1.30 2.17
N GLU A 156 -12.78 -2.64 2.15
CA GLU A 156 -13.64 -3.46 3.01
C GLU A 156 -13.45 -3.11 4.50
N CYS A 157 -12.21 -2.91 4.92
CA CYS A 157 -11.87 -2.50 6.27
C CYS A 157 -12.36 -1.08 6.57
N ALA A 158 -12.20 -0.13 5.64
CA ALA A 158 -12.70 1.23 5.77
C ALA A 158 -14.21 1.26 6.04
N CYS A 159 -15.00 0.49 5.29
CA CYS A 159 -16.45 0.40 5.49
C CYS A 159 -16.84 -0.16 6.87
N ARG A 160 -16.08 -1.13 7.39
CA ARG A 160 -16.30 -1.68 8.75
C ARG A 160 -15.97 -0.68 9.84
N ILE A 161 -14.87 0.05 9.66
CA ILE A 161 -14.44 1.10 10.58
C ILE A 161 -15.43 2.26 10.59
N GLU A 162 -15.94 2.65 9.43
CA GLU A 162 -17.00 3.64 9.30
C GLU A 162 -18.26 3.21 10.04
N SER A 163 -18.68 1.95 9.85
CA SER A 163 -19.82 1.37 10.59
C SER A 163 -19.59 1.41 12.10
N LEU A 164 -18.40 0.98 12.56
CA LEU A 164 -17.99 1.01 13.96
C LEU A 164 -18.04 2.43 14.55
N ASN A 165 -17.49 3.41 13.83
CA ASN A 165 -17.50 4.81 14.23
C ASN A 165 -18.93 5.37 14.33
N GLY A 166 -19.81 4.96 13.41
CA GLY A 166 -21.24 5.25 13.46
C GLY A 166 -21.87 4.78 14.77
N TYR A 167 -21.64 3.53 15.17
CA TYR A 167 -22.20 2.96 16.42
C TYR A 167 -21.61 3.58 17.70
N LEU A 168 -20.31 3.84 17.72
CA LEU A 168 -19.66 4.48 18.88
C LEU A 168 -20.18 5.90 19.13
N SER A 169 -20.63 6.58 18.08
CA SER A 169 -21.20 7.93 18.16
C SER A 169 -22.56 8.00 18.89
N PHE A 170 -23.25 6.87 19.10
CA PHE A 170 -24.56 6.82 19.77
C PHE A 170 -24.48 6.57 21.28
N GLY A 171 -23.29 6.34 21.83
CA GLY A 171 -23.05 6.12 23.27
C GLY A 171 -23.49 4.71 23.71
N ILE A 172 -22.60 3.98 24.38
CA ILE A 172 -22.91 2.64 24.91
C ILE A 172 -23.31 2.79 26.38
N GLN A 173 -24.57 2.46 26.73
CA GLN A 173 -24.97 2.27 28.12
C GLN A 173 -24.57 0.84 28.54
N THR A 174 -23.47 0.69 29.29
CA THR A 174 -23.05 -0.61 29.85
C THR A 174 -22.87 -0.48 31.37
N PRO A 175 -23.23 -1.49 32.18
CA PRO A 175 -22.93 -1.51 33.61
C PRO A 175 -21.43 -1.26 33.89
N PRO A 176 -21.07 -0.47 34.92
CA PRO A 176 -19.72 0.09 35.08
C PRO A 176 -18.60 -0.95 35.24
N GLU A 177 -18.86 -2.08 35.89
CA GLU A 177 -17.83 -3.12 36.14
C GLU A 177 -17.52 -3.97 34.90
N ILE A 178 -18.54 -4.34 34.12
CA ILE A 178 -18.39 -5.12 32.88
C ILE A 178 -17.96 -4.19 31.74
N GLY A 179 -18.48 -2.96 31.73
CA GLY A 179 -18.14 -1.90 30.78
C GLY A 179 -16.64 -1.59 30.77
N GLY A 180 -16.01 -1.42 31.93
CA GLY A 180 -14.58 -1.10 32.01
C GLY A 180 -13.68 -2.17 31.38
N ARG A 181 -13.98 -3.45 31.57
CA ARG A 181 -13.18 -4.56 31.01
C ARG A 181 -13.42 -4.74 29.51
N ILE A 182 -14.67 -4.58 29.05
CA ILE A 182 -15.01 -4.58 27.62
C ILE A 182 -14.33 -3.42 26.90
N GLN A 183 -14.34 -2.24 27.51
CA GLN A 183 -13.72 -1.03 26.99
C GLN A 183 -12.20 -1.21 26.88
N GLU A 184 -11.53 -1.72 27.91
CA GLU A 184 -10.09 -2.00 27.89
C GLU A 184 -9.72 -2.95 26.73
N LEU A 185 -10.44 -4.07 26.60
CA LEU A 185 -10.20 -5.05 25.54
C LEU A 185 -10.49 -4.47 24.15
N SER A 186 -11.52 -3.65 24.02
CA SER A 186 -11.89 -2.99 22.76
C SER A 186 -10.83 -1.96 22.35
N THR A 187 -10.37 -1.13 23.29
CA THR A 187 -9.25 -0.21 23.07
C THR A 187 -8.01 -0.97 22.66
N LYS A 188 -7.70 -2.11 23.30
CA LYS A 188 -6.55 -2.95 22.94
C LYS A 188 -6.68 -3.54 21.53
N MET A 189 -7.86 -4.04 21.15
CA MET A 189 -8.11 -4.53 19.78
C MET A 189 -7.90 -3.42 18.74
N SER A 190 -8.43 -2.23 19.00
CA SER A 190 -8.32 -1.07 18.10
C SER A 190 -6.88 -0.59 17.98
N THR A 191 -6.22 -0.29 19.09
CA THR A 191 -4.85 0.24 19.11
C THR A 191 -3.83 -0.73 18.50
N GLU A 192 -3.90 -2.01 18.83
CA GLU A 192 -2.96 -3.01 18.29
C GLU A 192 -3.23 -3.27 16.80
N SER A 193 -4.49 -3.24 16.35
CA SER A 193 -4.79 -3.27 14.91
C SER A 193 -4.27 -2.03 14.18
N GLY A 194 -4.39 -0.85 14.80
CA GLY A 194 -3.89 0.40 14.25
C GLY A 194 -2.38 0.41 14.07
N LYS A 195 -1.64 -0.06 15.10
CA LYS A 195 -0.18 -0.25 15.04
C LYS A 195 0.22 -1.23 13.94
N ALA A 196 -0.49 -2.36 13.83
CA ALA A 196 -0.25 -3.34 12.77
C ALA A 196 -0.42 -2.71 11.38
N LEU A 197 -1.49 -1.96 11.13
CA LEU A 197 -1.73 -1.32 9.84
C LEU A 197 -0.67 -0.25 9.52
N LYS A 198 -0.28 0.59 10.48
CA LYS A 198 0.79 1.59 10.28
C LYS A 198 2.12 0.94 9.92
N GLU A 199 2.47 -0.16 10.57
CA GLU A 199 3.67 -0.92 10.23
C GLU A 199 3.59 -1.51 8.82
N LEU A 200 2.44 -2.10 8.45
CA LEU A 200 2.24 -2.63 7.10
C LEU A 200 2.30 -1.52 6.04
N ALA A 201 1.75 -0.35 6.33
CA ALA A 201 1.83 0.82 5.46
C ALA A 201 3.27 1.30 5.29
N PHE A 202 4.03 1.37 6.38
CA PHE A 202 5.45 1.70 6.36
C PHE A 202 6.22 0.71 5.48
N ALA A 203 6.06 -0.59 5.73
CA ALA A 203 6.68 -1.66 4.95
C ALA A 203 6.39 -1.59 3.45
N ILE A 204 5.14 -1.27 3.04
CA ILE A 204 4.80 -1.05 1.63
C ILE A 204 5.51 0.20 1.09
N LYS A 205 5.44 1.31 1.82
CA LYS A 205 6.02 2.60 1.41
C LYS A 205 7.52 2.51 1.17
N THR A 206 8.24 1.79 2.02
CA THR A 206 9.71 1.60 1.98
C THR A 206 10.13 0.34 1.23
N MET A 207 9.18 -0.54 0.89
CA MET A 207 9.43 -1.88 0.34
C MET A 207 10.39 -2.72 1.21
N THR A 208 10.21 -2.63 2.54
CA THR A 208 10.94 -3.40 3.56
C THR A 208 10.05 -4.44 4.22
N ALA A 209 10.63 -5.50 4.78
CA ALA A 209 9.87 -6.56 5.43
C ALA A 209 9.07 -6.03 6.65
N PRO A 210 7.76 -6.35 6.78
CA PRO A 210 6.95 -5.95 7.94
C PRO A 210 7.28 -6.81 9.17
N SER A 211 8.36 -6.45 9.86
CA SER A 211 8.98 -7.22 10.94
C SER A 211 8.15 -7.18 12.23
N SER A 212 7.59 -6.03 12.59
CA SER A 212 6.84 -5.86 13.85
C SER A 212 5.33 -6.08 13.72
N ALA A 213 4.79 -6.08 12.48
CA ALA A 213 3.35 -6.19 12.23
C ALA A 213 2.75 -7.48 12.78
N GLY A 214 3.47 -8.61 12.67
CA GLY A 214 3.05 -9.91 13.19
C GLY A 214 2.81 -9.90 14.70
N LEU A 215 3.65 -9.19 15.46
CA LEU A 215 3.50 -9.07 16.91
C LEU A 215 2.22 -8.31 17.29
N TYR A 216 1.92 -7.21 16.61
CA TYR A 216 0.69 -6.44 16.84
C TYR A 216 -0.57 -7.23 16.46
N ILE A 217 -0.51 -8.01 15.37
CA ILE A 217 -1.61 -8.90 14.96
C ILE A 217 -1.88 -9.98 16.00
N ILE A 218 -0.84 -10.58 16.59
CA ILE A 218 -1.01 -11.58 17.65
C ILE A 218 -1.67 -10.93 18.87
N LYS A 219 -1.24 -9.72 19.26
CA LYS A 219 -1.83 -8.99 20.39
C LYS A 219 -3.31 -8.64 20.16
N SER A 220 -3.69 -8.22 18.96
CA SER A 220 -5.10 -7.92 18.63
C SER A 220 -5.97 -9.19 18.59
N LYS A 221 -5.46 -10.31 18.05
CA LYS A 221 -6.13 -11.62 18.11
C LYS A 221 -6.34 -12.10 19.55
N ASN A 222 -5.32 -11.99 20.41
CA ASN A 222 -5.47 -12.38 21.81
C ASN A 222 -6.52 -11.53 22.54
N ALA A 223 -6.58 -10.22 22.27
CA ALA A 223 -7.62 -9.35 22.82
C ALA A 223 -9.03 -9.76 22.32
N THR A 224 -9.12 -10.20 21.06
CA THR A 224 -10.36 -10.72 20.45
C THR A 224 -10.86 -11.99 21.14
N GLU A 225 -9.98 -12.94 21.44
CA GLU A 225 -10.39 -14.18 22.14
C GLU A 225 -10.77 -13.89 23.60
N ASN A 226 -10.07 -12.98 24.26
CA ASN A 226 -10.41 -12.54 25.61
C ASN A 226 -11.80 -11.88 25.65
N ILE A 227 -12.13 -10.98 24.71
CA ILE A 227 -13.42 -10.29 24.71
C ILE A 227 -14.58 -11.25 24.39
N LYS A 228 -14.37 -12.20 23.47
CA LYS A 228 -15.35 -13.27 23.20
C LYS A 228 -15.62 -14.12 24.43
N SER A 229 -14.58 -14.53 25.14
CA SER A 229 -14.72 -15.35 26.36
C SER A 229 -15.47 -14.60 27.48
N LEU A 230 -15.16 -13.32 27.66
CA LEU A 230 -15.84 -12.44 28.61
C LEU A 230 -17.31 -12.31 28.25
N PHE A 231 -17.61 -12.02 26.98
CA PHE A 231 -18.98 -11.86 26.50
C PHE A 231 -19.82 -13.13 26.67
N ASN A 232 -19.27 -14.30 26.33
CA ASN A 232 -19.92 -15.59 26.56
C ASN A 232 -20.19 -15.87 28.04
N SER A 233 -19.26 -15.48 28.92
CA SER A 233 -19.44 -15.63 30.37
C SER A 233 -20.51 -14.70 30.94
N THR A 234 -20.67 -13.50 30.37
CA THR A 234 -21.70 -12.52 30.76
C THR A 234 -23.09 -12.95 30.27
N LEU A 235 -23.18 -13.48 29.04
CA LEU A 235 -24.44 -13.98 28.48
C LEU A 235 -25.02 -15.17 29.28
N SER A 236 -24.15 -15.95 29.92
CA SER A 236 -24.53 -17.12 30.72
C SER A 236 -25.09 -16.81 32.12
N LYS A 237 -25.09 -15.54 32.57
CA LYS A 237 -25.42 -15.12 33.97
C LYS A 237 -26.74 -14.33 34.13
N ASP A 238 -27.65 -14.39 33.15
CA ASP A 238 -29.05 -13.88 33.15
C ASP A 238 -29.34 -12.37 32.83
N THR A 239 -30.45 -12.19 32.08
CA THR A 239 -31.44 -11.07 32.01
C THR A 239 -31.01 -9.63 31.66
N LEU A 240 -30.47 -9.32 30.46
CA LEU A 240 -30.47 -7.95 29.90
C LEU A 240 -30.46 -7.93 28.36
N LEU A 241 -31.38 -8.65 27.69
CA LEU A 241 -31.39 -8.75 26.23
C LEU A 241 -31.52 -7.40 25.49
N GLN A 242 -32.02 -6.34 26.14
CA GLN A 242 -32.30 -5.06 25.48
C GLN A 242 -31.15 -4.03 25.58
N GLU A 243 -30.27 -4.14 26.58
CA GLU A 243 -29.10 -3.24 26.76
C GLU A 243 -27.79 -3.81 26.21
N ILE A 244 -27.74 -5.13 25.97
CA ILE A 244 -26.54 -5.83 25.48
C ILE A 244 -26.34 -5.66 23.96
N VAL A 245 -27.40 -5.36 23.20
CA VAL A 245 -27.35 -5.32 21.72
C VAL A 245 -26.34 -4.31 21.18
N PRO A 246 -26.29 -3.04 21.62
CA PRO A 246 -25.31 -2.06 21.12
C PRO A 246 -23.86 -2.46 21.42
N ALA A 247 -23.60 -2.96 22.64
CA ALA A 247 -22.27 -3.43 23.02
C ALA A 247 -21.83 -4.66 22.19
N THR A 248 -22.75 -5.59 21.94
CA THR A 248 -22.52 -6.76 21.07
C THR A 248 -22.16 -6.33 19.66
N THR A 249 -22.91 -5.39 19.09
CA THR A 249 -22.66 -4.88 17.73
C THR A 249 -21.30 -4.22 17.62
N VAL A 250 -20.92 -3.38 18.60
CA VAL A 250 -19.59 -2.75 18.64
C VAL A 250 -18.48 -3.79 18.72
N ILE A 251 -18.62 -4.79 19.60
CA ILE A 251 -17.64 -5.89 19.72
C ILE A 251 -17.55 -6.67 18.41
N SER A 252 -18.68 -7.02 17.79
CA SER A 252 -18.70 -7.75 16.51
C SER A 252 -18.01 -6.98 15.40
N LEU A 253 -18.32 -5.69 15.25
CA LEU A 253 -17.68 -4.83 14.26
C LEU A 253 -16.17 -4.73 14.51
N LEU A 254 -15.74 -4.64 15.77
CA LEU A 254 -14.33 -4.59 16.12
C LEU A 254 -13.61 -5.92 15.83
N VAL A 255 -14.27 -7.06 16.06
CA VAL A 255 -13.78 -8.39 15.65
C VAL A 255 -13.61 -8.43 14.13
N ASP A 256 -14.58 -7.90 13.38
CA ASP A 256 -14.52 -7.84 11.92
C ASP A 256 -13.40 -6.92 11.40
N VAL A 257 -13.09 -5.84 12.11
CA VAL A 257 -11.93 -4.96 11.85
C VAL A 257 -10.61 -5.69 12.11
N VAL A 258 -10.49 -6.43 13.21
CA VAL A 258 -9.31 -7.27 13.48
C VAL A 258 -9.14 -8.31 12.36
N SER A 259 -10.22 -8.97 11.96
CA SER A 259 -10.23 -9.93 10.84
C SER A 259 -9.78 -9.29 9.53
N CYS A 260 -10.26 -8.09 9.21
CA CYS A 260 -9.80 -7.30 8.07
C CYS A 260 -8.29 -7.01 8.13
N THR A 261 -7.80 -6.54 9.28
CA THR A 261 -6.37 -6.26 9.50
C THR A 261 -5.50 -7.50 9.23
N VAL A 262 -5.96 -8.68 9.66
CA VAL A 262 -5.27 -9.95 9.38
C VAL A 262 -5.22 -10.25 7.89
N LYS A 263 -6.34 -10.13 7.16
CA LYS A 263 -6.38 -10.37 5.70
C LYS A 263 -5.49 -9.40 4.93
N ILE A 264 -5.45 -8.13 5.35
CA ILE A 264 -4.55 -7.12 4.79
C ILE A 264 -3.11 -7.57 5.03
N ALA A 265 -2.75 -7.91 6.27
CA ALA A 265 -1.40 -8.35 6.62
C ALA A 265 -0.95 -9.56 5.79
N GLU A 266 -1.77 -10.61 5.69
CA GLU A 266 -1.49 -11.79 4.86
C GLU A 266 -1.23 -11.39 3.40
N SER A 267 -2.04 -10.47 2.86
CA SER A 267 -1.85 -9.99 1.49
C SER A 267 -0.57 -9.16 1.33
N VAL A 268 -0.16 -8.41 2.35
CA VAL A 268 1.09 -7.66 2.37
C VAL A 268 2.30 -8.58 2.51
N TYR A 269 2.24 -9.64 3.32
CA TYR A 269 3.30 -10.66 3.40
C TYR A 269 3.47 -11.39 2.05
N VAL A 270 2.37 -11.71 1.36
CA VAL A 270 2.41 -12.26 0.00
C VAL A 270 3.02 -11.24 -0.97
N LEU A 271 2.68 -9.95 -0.88
CA LEU A 271 3.32 -8.92 -1.69
C LEU A 271 4.83 -8.84 -1.42
N ALA A 272 5.24 -8.79 -0.16
CA ALA A 272 6.62 -8.67 0.27
C ALA A 272 7.48 -9.83 -0.23
N SER A 273 6.95 -11.06 -0.18
CA SER A 273 7.64 -12.25 -0.71
C SER A 273 7.77 -12.23 -2.23
N LEU A 274 6.70 -11.89 -2.96
CA LEU A 274 6.71 -11.84 -4.42
C LEU A 274 7.58 -10.69 -4.96
N ALA A 275 7.53 -9.52 -4.32
CA ALA A 275 8.30 -8.34 -4.68
C ALA A 275 9.74 -8.35 -4.12
N ARG A 276 10.09 -9.33 -3.27
CA ARG A 276 11.39 -9.47 -2.60
C ARG A 276 11.76 -8.21 -1.81
N PHE A 277 10.87 -7.81 -0.91
CA PHE A 277 11.13 -6.71 0.01
C PHE A 277 12.45 -6.93 0.74
N LYS A 278 13.20 -5.86 0.96
CA LYS A 278 14.48 -5.93 1.65
C LYS A 278 14.21 -6.27 3.11
N SER A 279 14.91 -7.25 3.66
CA SER A 279 14.97 -7.40 5.10
C SER A 279 15.76 -6.22 5.66
N GLU A 280 15.34 -5.68 6.79
CA GLU A 280 16.21 -4.82 7.58
C GLU A 280 17.33 -5.72 8.14
N GLU A 281 18.38 -5.93 7.35
CA GLU A 281 19.68 -6.16 7.95
C GLU A 281 19.95 -4.91 8.77
N HIS A 282 19.82 -5.05 10.09
CA HIS A 282 20.60 -4.24 11.00
C HIS A 282 22.01 -4.25 10.40
N GLN A 283 22.48 -3.11 9.90
CA GLN A 283 23.91 -2.91 9.75
C GLN A 283 24.44 -2.96 11.18
N LEU A 284 24.71 -4.18 11.65
CA LEU A 284 25.72 -4.41 12.64
C LEU A 284 26.99 -4.01 11.89
N GLU A 285 27.36 -2.74 12.00
CA GLU A 285 28.77 -2.43 12.00
C GLU A 285 29.36 -3.36 13.07
N THR A 286 29.95 -4.46 12.61
CA THR A 286 30.81 -5.30 13.43
C THR A 286 31.72 -4.34 14.18
N PRO A 287 31.77 -4.38 15.53
CA PRO A 287 32.80 -3.65 16.23
C PRO A 287 34.11 -4.15 15.64
N LYS A 288 34.90 -3.27 15.03
CA LYS A 288 36.27 -3.61 14.64
C LYS A 288 36.92 -4.19 15.90
N SER A 289 37.40 -5.43 15.78
CA SER A 289 38.14 -6.05 16.86
C SER A 289 39.31 -5.13 17.24
N PRO A 290 39.64 -4.97 18.53
CA PRO A 290 40.77 -4.14 18.98
C PRO A 290 42.12 -4.50 18.34
N ASP A 291 42.23 -5.68 17.73
CA ASP A 291 43.46 -6.20 17.13
C ASP A 291 43.80 -5.60 15.76
N GLU A 292 42.87 -4.93 15.07
CA GLU A 292 43.12 -4.36 13.74
C GLU A 292 43.69 -2.93 13.78
N GLU A 293 43.56 -2.26 14.94
CA GLU A 293 44.08 -0.89 15.16
C GLU A 293 45.54 -0.93 15.69
N ALA A 294 45.92 -2.01 16.39
CA ALA A 294 47.29 -2.26 16.80
C ALA A 294 48.24 -2.58 15.62
N ALA A 295 47.73 -3.23 14.57
CA ALA A 295 48.52 -3.50 13.36
C ALA A 295 48.89 -2.24 12.58
N ARG A 296 48.00 -1.22 12.54
CA ARG A 296 48.27 0.06 11.85
C ARG A 296 49.19 1.00 12.64
N GLN A 297 49.20 0.92 13.98
CA GLN A 297 50.15 1.68 14.80
C GLN A 297 51.53 1.01 14.85
N GLY A 298 51.61 -0.32 14.76
CA GLY A 298 52.89 -1.05 14.64
C GLY A 298 53.65 -0.78 13.34
N GLU A 299 52.95 -0.68 12.21
CA GLU A 299 53.59 -0.39 10.91
C GLU A 299 54.08 1.07 10.79
N SER A 300 53.43 2.02 11.47
CA SER A 300 53.86 3.43 11.47
C SER A 300 55.16 3.65 12.26
N ILE A 301 55.39 2.88 13.34
CA ILE A 301 56.58 3.02 14.19
C ILE A 301 57.84 2.41 13.53
N ILE A 302 57.68 1.34 12.74
CA ILE A 302 58.82 0.69 12.07
C ILE A 302 59.36 1.55 10.90
N SER A 303 58.54 2.42 10.31
CA SER A 303 58.98 3.29 9.19
C SER A 303 59.83 4.51 9.62
N ILE A 304 59.95 4.82 10.92
CA ILE A 304 60.66 6.02 11.39
C ILE A 304 62.12 5.73 11.82
N SER A 305 62.54 4.46 11.89
CA SER A 305 63.84 4.10 12.50
C SER A 305 65.02 3.85 11.55
N HIS A 306 64.93 4.22 10.26
CA HIS A 306 66.07 4.17 9.33
C HIS A 306 66.29 5.52 8.63
N GLN A 307 66.76 6.52 9.38
CA GLN A 307 67.50 7.65 8.81
C GLN A 307 68.97 7.53 9.24
N VAL A 308 69.78 6.99 8.32
CA VAL A 308 71.23 6.88 8.44
C VAL A 308 71.82 8.29 8.38
N ILE A 309 72.62 8.61 9.40
CA ILE A 309 73.52 9.75 9.45
C ILE A 309 74.68 9.47 8.50
N THR A 310 74.89 10.30 7.49
CA THR A 310 76.18 10.40 6.78
C THR A 310 76.72 11.80 6.95
N VAL A 311 77.88 11.85 7.60
CA VAL A 311 78.79 12.99 7.75
C VAL A 311 79.72 12.98 6.54
N GLU A 312 79.72 14.06 5.76
CA GLU A 312 80.88 14.80 5.19
C GLU A 312 80.40 15.84 4.18
#